data_AF-A0A328C3I9-F1
#
_entry.id   AF-A0A328C3I9-F1
#
_cell.length_a   1.000
_cell.length_b   1.000
_cell.length_c   1.000
_cell.angle_alpha   90.00
_cell.angle_beta   90.00
_cell.angle_gamma   90.00
#
_symmetry.space_group_name_H-M   'P 1'
#
loop_
_entity.id
_entity.type
_entity.pdbx_description
1 polymer ?
#
loop_
_entity_poly.entity_id
_entity_poly.type
_entity_poly.pdbx_seq_one_letter_code
_entity_poly.pdbx_strand_id
1 'polypeptide(L)'
;MTLSTTLRRLSAALLLSLSLSACGDGDGLGQCEAAPACNADQNVVESCDENDDTCHEVTMCGDTIYCQDIPNECAALPQCDADDAEVESCSTIGNCYEVTECGATILCERPLACEETLECDPGDTEVENCSASGDCYQVTECGVSILCEKAESCEQTPECNPGDTEVENCSDDATCYQREACGESILCQQAIDEGCPHAYTCPDTHQSTVPCSEWGDCLEFYACGELDLVCTGEQRDPDACSATPTCPQGYEVTDTCNGVVDTPCIEATVCNTTISCTIPVGG
;
A
#
# COMPACT_ATOMS: atom_id res chain seq x y z
N MET A 1 15.63 -36.23 -34.20
CA MET A 1 16.62 -35.47 -34.99
C MET A 1 17.43 -34.65 -34.02
N THR A 2 18.72 -34.96 -33.96
CA THR A 2 19.77 -34.40 -33.07
C THR A 2 20.39 -33.15 -33.68
N LEU A 3 20.60 -32.09 -32.88
CA LEU A 3 21.58 -30.98 -33.05
C LEU A 3 21.47 -30.15 -31.73
N SER A 4 22.37 -30.17 -30.74
CA SER A 4 23.83 -29.99 -30.66
C SER A 4 24.32 -28.62 -31.10
N THR A 5 24.49 -27.69 -30.15
CA THR A 5 25.48 -26.60 -30.23
C THR A 5 25.93 -26.16 -28.83
N THR A 6 26.98 -26.83 -28.37
CA THR A 6 27.93 -26.41 -27.34
C THR A 6 28.57 -25.05 -27.65
N LEU A 7 28.46 -24.07 -26.75
CA LEU A 7 29.27 -22.85 -26.77
C LEU A 7 30.45 -22.99 -25.80
N ARG A 8 31.63 -23.17 -26.41
CA ARG A 8 32.95 -23.07 -25.78
C ARG A 8 33.19 -21.62 -25.35
N ARG A 9 33.41 -21.37 -24.06
CA ARG A 9 34.14 -20.16 -23.61
C ARG A 9 35.59 -20.54 -23.37
N LEU A 10 36.47 -19.82 -24.07
CA LEU A 10 37.91 -19.97 -24.07
C LEU A 10 38.47 -19.63 -22.68
N SER A 11 39.05 -20.61 -22.00
CA SER A 11 39.97 -20.40 -20.90
C SER A 11 41.28 -19.84 -21.47
N ALA A 12 41.49 -18.53 -21.36
CA ALA A 12 42.79 -17.92 -21.55
C ALA A 12 43.65 -18.21 -20.32
N ALA A 13 44.38 -19.33 -20.37
CA ALA A 13 45.46 -19.62 -19.44
C ALA A 13 46.62 -18.65 -19.73
N LEU A 14 46.67 -17.55 -18.97
CA LEU A 14 47.80 -16.63 -18.98
C LEU A 14 48.95 -17.27 -18.18
N LEU A 15 49.74 -18.09 -18.88
CA LEU A 15 51.02 -18.61 -18.41
C LEU A 15 52.01 -17.43 -18.31
N LEU A 16 52.03 -16.75 -17.16
CA LEU A 16 53.17 -15.92 -16.78
C LEU A 16 54.30 -16.84 -16.31
N SER A 17 55.26 -17.03 -17.21
CA SER A 17 56.57 -17.58 -16.93
C SER A 17 57.32 -16.66 -15.96
N LEU A 18 57.33 -16.99 -14.67
CA LEU A 18 58.27 -16.41 -13.70
C LEU A 18 59.68 -16.92 -14.03
N SER A 19 60.46 -16.10 -14.71
CA SER A 19 61.91 -16.25 -14.80
C SER A 19 62.52 -15.91 -13.44
N LEU A 20 62.96 -16.94 -12.71
CA LEU A 20 63.88 -16.81 -11.57
C LEU A 20 65.20 -16.22 -12.07
N SER A 21 65.36 -14.90 -11.93
CA SER A 21 66.65 -14.22 -12.03
C SER A 21 67.31 -14.19 -10.67
N ALA A 22 68.45 -14.88 -10.59
CA ALA A 22 69.37 -14.86 -9.46
C ALA A 22 69.96 -13.45 -9.26
N CYS A 23 69.78 -12.88 -8.07
CA CYS A 23 70.69 -11.88 -7.49
C CYS A 23 71.72 -12.68 -6.65
N GLY A 24 73.04 -12.57 -6.80
CA GLY A 24 73.83 -11.41 -7.23
C GLY A 24 74.32 -10.67 -6.00
N ASP A 25 75.24 -11.27 -5.24
CA ASP A 25 76.00 -10.62 -4.16
C ASP A 25 76.74 -9.40 -4.70
N GLY A 26 76.12 -8.23 -4.56
CA GLY A 26 76.71 -6.95 -4.90
C GLY A 26 76.20 -5.90 -3.92
N ASP A 27 77.10 -5.42 -3.06
CA ASP A 27 76.95 -4.26 -2.19
C ASP A 27 76.65 -2.98 -3.00
N GLY A 28 75.42 -2.89 -3.49
CA GLY A 28 74.86 -1.73 -4.16
C GLY A 28 73.45 -1.55 -3.65
N LEU A 29 73.20 -0.41 -3.01
CA LEU A 29 71.91 0.05 -2.51
C LEU A 29 70.89 0.14 -3.66
N GLY A 30 70.34 -1.02 -4.05
CA GLY A 30 69.22 -1.11 -4.97
C GLY A 30 68.02 -0.47 -4.29
N GLN A 31 67.70 0.75 -4.71
CA GLN A 31 66.50 1.46 -4.29
C GLN A 31 65.31 0.60 -4.66
N CYS A 32 64.69 0.01 -3.65
CA CYS A 32 63.47 -0.75 -3.79
C CYS A 32 62.36 0.30 -4.02
N GLU A 33 62.10 0.63 -5.29
CA GLU A 33 61.14 1.67 -5.72
C GLU A 33 59.68 1.19 -5.65
N ALA A 34 59.42 0.01 -5.08
CA ALA A 34 58.08 -0.54 -5.01
C ALA A 34 57.38 -0.04 -3.73
N ALA A 35 56.28 0.71 -3.91
CA ALA A 35 55.42 1.08 -2.80
C ALA A 35 54.47 -0.09 -2.46
N PRO A 36 54.21 -0.37 -1.17
CA PRO A 36 53.16 -1.30 -0.80
C PRO A 36 51.79 -0.75 -1.25
N ALA A 37 50.87 -1.65 -1.61
CA ALA A 37 49.51 -1.31 -2.03
C ALA A 37 48.53 -2.40 -1.57
N CYS A 38 47.28 -2.00 -1.27
CA CYS A 38 46.21 -2.93 -0.94
C CYS A 38 45.62 -3.59 -2.20
N ASN A 39 44.89 -4.70 -2.02
CA ASN A 39 44.14 -5.32 -3.11
C ASN A 39 42.92 -4.47 -3.52
N ALA A 40 42.30 -4.79 -4.66
CA ALA A 40 41.19 -4.00 -5.21
C ALA A 40 39.92 -3.98 -4.33
N ASP A 41 39.82 -4.93 -3.41
CA ASP A 41 38.74 -5.12 -2.43
C ASP A 41 39.10 -4.60 -1.03
N GLN A 42 40.16 -3.78 -0.92
CA GLN A 42 40.70 -3.28 0.35
C GLN A 42 40.99 -1.77 0.28
N ASN A 43 40.83 -1.08 1.42
CA ASN A 43 41.17 0.33 1.57
C ASN A 43 42.41 0.51 2.45
N VAL A 44 43.23 1.52 2.14
CA VAL A 44 44.35 1.94 3.01
C VAL A 44 43.80 2.68 4.22
N VAL A 45 44.16 2.24 5.43
CA VAL A 45 43.77 2.85 6.70
C VAL A 45 45.00 3.31 7.51
N GLU A 46 44.79 4.18 8.49
CA GLU A 46 45.90 4.72 9.31
C GLU A 46 46.48 3.70 10.29
N SER A 47 45.66 2.76 10.77
CA SER A 47 46.06 1.68 11.69
C SER A 47 45.01 0.57 11.72
N CYS A 48 45.43 -0.67 11.99
CA CYS A 48 44.52 -1.77 12.33
C CYS A 48 44.25 -1.81 13.84
N ASP A 49 42.99 -2.04 14.23
CA ASP A 49 42.65 -2.38 15.60
C ASP A 49 43.10 -3.81 15.93
N GLU A 50 43.58 -4.07 17.15
CA GLU A 50 44.14 -5.38 17.56
C GLU A 50 43.14 -6.55 17.51
N ASN A 51 41.85 -6.27 17.30
CA ASN A 51 40.78 -7.26 17.23
C ASN A 51 40.04 -7.25 15.88
N ASP A 52 40.58 -6.58 14.87
CA ASP A 52 39.97 -6.52 13.54
C ASP A 52 40.64 -7.53 12.58
N ASP A 53 40.01 -8.70 12.43
CA ASP A 53 40.47 -9.77 11.53
C ASP A 53 40.39 -9.37 10.04
N THR A 54 39.75 -8.24 9.70
CA THR A 54 39.64 -7.73 8.32
C THR A 54 40.77 -6.77 7.96
N CYS A 55 41.61 -6.39 8.92
CA CYS A 55 42.71 -5.45 8.73
C CYS A 55 44.07 -6.15 8.87
N HIS A 56 44.99 -5.90 7.92
CA HIS A 56 46.33 -6.48 7.95
C HIS A 56 47.39 -5.50 7.44
N GLU A 57 48.64 -5.70 7.88
CA GLU A 57 49.77 -4.89 7.44
C GLU A 57 50.41 -5.44 6.15
N VAL A 58 50.78 -4.54 5.25
CA VAL A 58 51.54 -4.84 4.03
C VAL A 58 52.84 -4.06 4.09
N THR A 59 53.96 -4.78 4.20
CA THR A 59 55.30 -4.18 4.23
C THR A 59 56.06 -4.50 2.95
N MET A 60 56.50 -3.46 2.24
CA MET A 60 57.34 -3.58 1.06
C MET A 60 58.43 -2.51 1.09
N CYS A 61 59.68 -2.90 0.81
CA CYS A 61 60.81 -1.98 0.74
C CYS A 61 61.09 -1.16 2.02
N GLY A 62 60.56 -1.57 3.18
CA GLY A 62 60.71 -0.86 4.46
C GLY A 62 59.58 0.11 4.79
N ASP A 63 58.63 0.31 3.87
CA ASP A 63 57.39 1.03 4.12
C ASP A 63 56.26 0.05 4.48
N THR A 64 55.44 0.43 5.44
CA THR A 64 54.32 -0.37 5.94
C THR A 64 53.03 0.43 5.81
N ILE A 65 52.01 -0.19 5.21
CA ILE A 65 50.63 0.32 5.17
C ILE A 65 49.69 -0.68 5.84
N TYR A 66 48.50 -0.22 6.23
CA TYR A 66 47.44 -1.05 6.76
C TYR A 66 46.30 -1.13 5.75
N CYS A 67 45.88 -2.34 5.43
CA CYS A 67 44.82 -2.64 4.46
C CYS A 67 43.65 -3.28 5.19
N GLN A 68 42.47 -2.67 5.10
CA GLN A 68 41.23 -3.19 5.65
C GLN A 68 40.32 -3.67 4.52
N ASP A 69 39.75 -4.85 4.65
CA ASP A 69 38.76 -5.36 3.69
C ASP A 69 37.57 -4.40 3.63
N ILE A 70 37.14 -4.09 2.41
CA ILE A 70 35.89 -3.38 2.21
C ILE A 70 34.78 -4.35 2.67
N PRO A 71 33.98 -4.01 3.70
CA PRO A 71 32.97 -4.92 4.23
C PRO A 71 32.03 -5.32 3.09
N ASN A 72 32.12 -6.59 2.69
CA ASN A 72 31.42 -7.18 1.55
C ASN A 72 29.98 -7.57 1.92
N GLU A 73 29.38 -6.88 2.90
CA GLU A 73 28.00 -7.15 3.36
C GLU A 73 26.95 -6.53 2.44
N CYS A 74 27.38 -5.76 1.45
CA CYS A 74 26.52 -5.09 0.50
C CYS A 74 26.43 -5.87 -0.80
N ALA A 75 25.66 -6.96 -0.78
CA ALA A 75 25.45 -7.81 -1.94
C ALA A 75 24.58 -7.16 -3.04
N ALA A 76 23.95 -6.01 -2.77
CA ALA A 76 23.04 -5.35 -3.70
C ALA A 76 23.39 -3.86 -3.86
N LEU A 77 23.53 -3.42 -5.10
CA LEU A 77 23.48 -2.00 -5.45
C LEU A 77 22.07 -1.47 -5.18
N PRO A 78 21.89 -0.17 -4.88
CA PRO A 78 20.56 0.42 -4.81
C PRO A 78 19.82 0.16 -6.13
N GLN A 79 18.54 -0.21 -6.03
CA GLN A 79 17.66 -0.39 -7.18
C GLN A 79 16.33 0.29 -6.86
N CYS A 80 15.67 0.82 -7.88
CA CYS A 80 14.31 1.33 -7.74
C CYS A 80 13.33 0.18 -7.46
N ASP A 81 12.17 0.52 -6.89
CA ASP A 81 11.08 -0.44 -6.71
C ASP A 81 10.61 -1.03 -8.06
N ALA A 82 9.85 -2.12 -7.98
CA ALA A 82 9.24 -2.71 -9.17
C ALA A 82 8.38 -1.64 -9.89
N ASP A 83 8.55 -1.56 -11.22
CA ASP A 83 7.88 -0.62 -12.12
C ASP A 83 8.41 0.83 -12.09
N ASP A 84 9.38 1.16 -11.23
CA ASP A 84 10.05 2.46 -11.19
C ASP A 84 11.32 2.49 -12.08
N ALA A 85 11.74 3.68 -12.51
CA ALA A 85 12.92 3.87 -13.38
C ALA A 85 14.01 4.73 -12.71
N GLU A 86 15.26 4.32 -12.85
CA GLU A 86 16.42 5.16 -12.46
C GLU A 86 16.58 6.32 -13.46
N VAL A 87 16.67 7.56 -12.95
CA VAL A 87 16.77 8.78 -13.76
C VAL A 87 17.89 9.69 -13.28
N GLU A 88 18.50 10.46 -14.19
CA GLU A 88 19.49 11.48 -13.84
C GLU A 88 18.86 12.76 -13.27
N SER A 89 17.59 13.01 -13.60
CA SER A 89 16.84 14.19 -13.18
C SER A 89 15.34 13.93 -13.28
N CYS A 90 14.57 14.48 -12.34
CA CYS A 90 13.11 14.36 -12.33
C CYS A 90 12.45 15.16 -13.44
N SER A 91 11.60 14.48 -14.21
CA SER A 91 10.79 15.08 -15.27
C SER A 91 9.66 15.92 -14.67
N THR A 92 9.14 15.49 -13.53
CA THR A 92 7.98 16.11 -12.87
C THR A 92 8.21 16.23 -11.37
N ILE A 93 7.80 17.37 -10.79
CA ILE A 93 7.92 17.63 -9.36
C ILE A 93 6.95 16.68 -8.63
N GLY A 94 7.46 15.70 -7.90
CA GLY A 94 6.68 14.86 -6.96
C GLY A 94 6.77 13.36 -7.15
N ASN A 95 7.32 12.86 -8.27
CA ASN A 95 7.36 11.41 -8.56
C ASN A 95 8.72 10.77 -8.33
N CYS A 96 9.67 11.53 -7.79
CA CYS A 96 11.01 11.02 -7.53
C CYS A 96 11.29 10.77 -6.07
N TYR A 97 12.14 9.79 -5.81
CA TYR A 97 12.72 9.52 -4.51
C TYR A 97 14.15 9.02 -4.66
N GLU A 98 14.97 9.26 -3.64
CA GLU A 98 16.35 8.77 -3.59
C GLU A 98 16.40 7.42 -2.88
N VAL A 99 17.13 6.47 -3.44
CA VAL A 99 17.42 5.18 -2.80
C VAL A 99 18.91 5.15 -2.50
N THR A 100 19.26 5.02 -1.22
CA THR A 100 20.65 4.93 -0.78
C THR A 100 20.91 3.56 -0.17
N GLU A 101 21.73 2.79 -0.83
CA GLU A 101 22.22 1.49 -0.35
C GLU A 101 23.73 1.45 -0.56
N CYS A 102 24.45 0.94 0.44
CA CYS A 102 25.89 0.69 0.30
C CYS A 102 26.73 1.95 -0.04
N GLY A 103 26.26 3.11 0.40
CA GLY A 103 26.94 4.40 0.15
C GLY A 103 26.80 4.92 -1.29
N ALA A 104 26.05 4.22 -2.14
CA ALA A 104 25.61 4.73 -3.43
C ALA A 104 24.16 5.24 -3.30
N THR A 105 23.90 6.41 -3.89
CA THR A 105 22.55 6.98 -3.96
C THR A 105 22.15 7.08 -5.43
N ILE A 106 20.99 6.53 -5.76
CA ILE A 106 20.35 6.70 -7.07
C ILE A 106 19.06 7.50 -6.91
N LEU A 107 18.60 8.09 -8.01
CA LEU A 107 17.33 8.78 -8.10
C LEU A 107 16.36 7.93 -8.91
N CYS A 108 15.22 7.61 -8.32
CA CYS A 108 14.17 6.80 -8.91
C CYS A 108 12.96 7.66 -9.23
N GLU A 109 12.37 7.50 -10.41
CA GLU A 109 11.13 8.13 -10.84
C GLU A 109 10.05 7.05 -10.96
N ARG A 110 8.95 7.24 -10.24
CA ARG A 110 7.76 6.40 -10.34
C ARG A 110 6.97 6.80 -11.59
N PRO A 111 6.53 5.84 -12.42
CA PRO A 111 5.61 6.16 -13.50
C PRO A 111 4.35 6.78 -12.87
N LEU A 112 4.03 7.97 -13.35
CA LEU A 112 2.74 8.58 -13.09
C LEU A 112 1.66 7.64 -13.60
N ALA A 113 0.94 7.00 -12.67
CA ALA A 113 -0.25 6.20 -12.97
C ALA A 113 -1.40 7.13 -13.37
N CYS A 114 -1.21 7.90 -14.42
CA CYS A 114 -2.22 8.80 -14.97
C CYS A 114 -2.79 8.08 -16.17
N GLU A 115 -3.44 6.96 -15.86
CA GLU A 115 -4.28 6.24 -16.82
C GLU A 115 -5.62 6.94 -17.01
N GLU A 116 -5.93 7.92 -16.16
CA GLU A 116 -7.14 8.73 -16.30
C GLU A 116 -6.91 9.81 -17.36
N THR A 117 -7.72 9.74 -18.40
CA THR A 117 -7.74 10.76 -19.45
C THR A 117 -8.31 12.02 -18.83
N LEU A 118 -7.56 13.12 -18.89
CA LEU A 118 -8.07 14.43 -18.48
C LEU A 118 -9.30 14.76 -19.32
N GLU A 119 -10.43 15.04 -18.66
CA GLU A 119 -11.67 15.49 -19.29
C GLU A 119 -12.06 16.86 -18.73
N CYS A 120 -12.70 17.68 -19.55
CA CYS A 120 -13.31 18.93 -19.08
C CYS A 120 -14.55 18.63 -18.25
N ASP A 121 -15.00 19.59 -17.44
CA ASP A 121 -16.25 19.46 -16.71
C ASP A 121 -17.41 19.15 -17.69
N PRO A 122 -18.43 18.39 -17.25
CA PRO A 122 -19.57 18.06 -18.10
C PRO A 122 -20.18 19.30 -18.79
N GLY A 123 -20.25 19.26 -20.12
CA GLY A 123 -20.77 20.35 -20.94
C GLY A 123 -19.71 21.26 -21.55
N ASP A 124 -18.47 21.20 -21.07
CA ASP A 124 -17.35 21.99 -21.60
C ASP A 124 -16.62 21.25 -22.72
N THR A 125 -15.80 21.97 -23.49
CA THR A 125 -15.06 21.39 -24.63
C THR A 125 -13.57 21.65 -24.48
N GLU A 126 -12.75 20.61 -24.66
CA GLU A 126 -11.30 20.76 -24.76
C GLU A 126 -10.95 21.54 -26.04
N VAL A 127 -10.18 22.61 -25.89
CA VAL A 127 -9.74 23.48 -26.98
C VAL A 127 -8.25 23.74 -26.92
N GLU A 128 -7.60 23.88 -28.09
CA GLU A 128 -6.18 24.28 -28.11
C GLU A 128 -5.98 25.76 -27.75
N ASN A 129 -6.99 26.60 -28.04
CA ASN A 129 -6.95 28.03 -27.78
C ASN A 129 -8.34 28.50 -27.37
N CYS A 130 -8.40 29.37 -26.35
CA CYS A 130 -9.65 29.97 -25.92
C CYS A 130 -10.22 30.89 -27.00
N SER A 131 -11.52 30.77 -27.29
CA SER A 131 -12.22 31.72 -28.16
C SER A 131 -12.12 33.14 -27.63
N ALA A 132 -12.18 34.13 -28.52
CA ALA A 132 -12.13 35.54 -28.14
C ALA A 132 -13.30 35.99 -27.24
N SER A 133 -14.39 35.21 -27.19
CA SER A 133 -15.56 35.43 -26.34
C SER A 133 -15.80 34.31 -25.30
N GLY A 134 -14.97 33.26 -25.30
CA GLY A 134 -15.15 32.10 -24.43
C GLY A 134 -14.58 32.32 -23.03
N ASP A 135 -15.22 31.71 -22.03
CA ASP A 135 -14.65 31.58 -20.68
C ASP A 135 -13.89 30.26 -20.60
N CYS A 136 -12.57 30.31 -20.47
CA CYS A 136 -11.73 29.11 -20.42
C CYS A 136 -11.02 28.92 -19.08
N TYR A 137 -10.75 27.67 -18.74
CA TYR A 137 -9.98 27.26 -17.56
C TYR A 137 -9.05 26.10 -17.92
N GLN A 138 -8.05 25.85 -17.07
CA GLN A 138 -7.12 24.74 -17.24
C GLN A 138 -7.40 23.67 -16.21
N VAL A 139 -7.42 22.41 -16.65
CA VAL A 139 -7.42 21.25 -15.77
C VAL A 139 -6.02 20.67 -15.82
N THR A 140 -5.35 20.61 -14.67
CA THR A 140 -4.00 20.09 -14.56
C THR A 140 -4.00 18.88 -13.65
N GLU A 141 -3.61 17.73 -14.19
CA GLU A 141 -3.40 16.51 -13.42
C GLU A 141 -2.09 15.87 -13.85
N CYS A 142 -1.32 15.41 -12.87
CA CYS A 142 -0.03 14.76 -13.12
C CYS A 142 0.98 15.58 -13.96
N GLY A 143 0.87 16.91 -13.96
CA GLY A 143 1.74 17.77 -14.76
C GLY A 143 1.37 17.85 -16.25
N VAL A 144 0.31 17.16 -16.69
CA VAL A 144 -0.35 17.39 -17.97
C VAL A 144 -1.46 18.40 -17.74
N SER A 145 -1.67 19.32 -18.69
CA SER A 145 -2.77 20.30 -18.61
C SER A 145 -3.54 20.33 -19.91
N ILE A 146 -4.86 20.31 -19.80
CA ILE A 146 -5.78 20.58 -20.91
C ILE A 146 -6.42 21.96 -20.70
N LEU A 147 -6.84 22.60 -21.79
CA LEU A 147 -7.57 23.87 -21.76
C LEU A 147 -9.03 23.58 -22.14
N CYS A 148 -9.93 23.94 -21.24
CA CYS A 148 -11.36 23.72 -21.39
C CYS A 148 -12.05 25.06 -21.62
N GLU A 149 -12.93 25.12 -22.62
CA GLU A 149 -13.79 26.25 -22.88
C GLU A 149 -15.21 25.93 -22.42
N LYS A 150 -15.77 26.84 -21.63
CA LYS A 150 -17.15 26.75 -21.16
C LYS A 150 -18.12 26.95 -22.31
N ALA A 151 -19.16 26.11 -22.39
CA ALA A 151 -20.21 26.30 -23.38
C ALA A 151 -20.92 27.66 -23.17
N GLU A 152 -21.00 28.50 -24.22
CA GLU A 152 -21.69 29.81 -24.19
C GLU A 152 -23.19 29.71 -23.84
N SER A 153 -23.76 28.50 -23.92
CA SER A 153 -25.09 28.18 -23.42
C SER A 153 -25.03 26.87 -22.66
N CYS A 154 -24.55 26.93 -21.43
CA CYS A 154 -24.62 25.81 -20.51
C CYS A 154 -26.08 25.68 -20.05
N GLU A 155 -26.90 24.95 -20.83
CA GLU A 155 -28.30 24.63 -20.51
C GLU A 155 -28.41 23.44 -19.54
N GLN A 156 -27.28 22.92 -19.06
CA GLN A 156 -27.25 21.74 -18.19
C GLN A 156 -27.55 22.18 -16.76
N THR A 157 -28.63 21.65 -16.20
CA THR A 157 -28.89 21.79 -14.77
C THR A 157 -28.06 20.75 -14.04
N PRO A 158 -27.44 21.08 -12.90
CA PRO A 158 -26.73 20.09 -12.11
C PRO A 158 -27.73 19.00 -11.67
N GLU A 159 -27.32 17.74 -11.80
CA GLU A 159 -28.11 16.59 -11.37
C GLU A 159 -27.30 15.75 -10.37
N CYS A 160 -27.98 15.14 -9.40
CA CYS A 160 -27.37 14.19 -8.48
C CYS A 160 -27.01 12.88 -9.19
N ASN A 161 -26.09 12.10 -8.61
CA ASN A 161 -25.77 10.77 -9.13
C ASN A 161 -27.04 9.87 -9.14
N PRO A 162 -27.10 8.86 -10.02
CA PRO A 162 -28.23 7.94 -10.06
C PRO A 162 -28.50 7.29 -8.71
N GLY A 163 -29.72 7.46 -8.20
CA GLY A 163 -30.15 6.96 -6.88
C GLY A 163 -30.22 8.04 -5.81
N ASP A 164 -29.44 9.10 -5.93
CA ASP A 164 -29.38 10.18 -4.95
C ASP A 164 -30.52 11.19 -5.12
N THR A 165 -30.80 11.98 -4.08
CA THR A 165 -31.90 12.96 -4.08
C THR A 165 -31.40 14.37 -3.81
N GLU A 166 -31.86 15.34 -4.61
CA GLU A 166 -31.61 16.76 -4.36
C GLU A 166 -32.36 17.23 -3.09
N VAL A 167 -31.66 17.91 -2.19
CA VAL A 167 -32.20 18.42 -0.92
C VAL A 167 -31.80 19.86 -0.69
N GLU A 168 -32.64 20.64 0.02
CA GLU A 168 -32.29 22.01 0.39
C GLU A 168 -31.32 22.08 1.57
N ASN A 169 -31.33 21.07 2.45
CA ASN A 169 -30.47 20.99 3.62
C ASN A 169 -30.06 19.52 3.86
N CYS A 170 -28.82 19.31 4.28
CA CYS A 170 -28.37 17.98 4.67
C CYS A 170 -28.88 17.66 6.09
N SER A 171 -29.48 16.48 6.26
CA SER A 171 -29.78 15.95 7.59
C SER A 171 -28.49 15.59 8.33
N ASP A 172 -28.48 15.73 9.66
CA ASP A 172 -27.30 15.38 10.48
C ASP A 172 -26.93 13.88 10.37
N ASP A 173 -27.89 13.03 10.01
CA ASP A 173 -27.76 11.58 9.85
C ASP A 173 -27.51 11.13 8.39
N ALA A 174 -27.20 12.05 7.47
CA ALA A 174 -27.05 11.75 6.05
C ALA A 174 -25.71 12.18 5.48
N THR A 175 -25.22 11.44 4.48
CA THR A 175 -24.07 11.84 3.67
C THR A 175 -24.55 12.71 2.52
N CYS A 176 -24.07 13.95 2.44
CA CYS A 176 -24.39 14.86 1.34
C CYS A 176 -23.15 15.36 0.63
N TYR A 177 -23.30 15.71 -0.64
CA TYR A 177 -22.26 16.30 -1.48
C TYR A 177 -22.86 17.38 -2.38
N GLN A 178 -22.02 18.32 -2.83
CA GLN A 178 -22.45 19.36 -3.75
C GLN A 178 -22.14 18.95 -5.20
N ARG A 179 -23.03 19.34 -6.09
CA ARG A 179 -22.82 19.26 -7.54
C ARG A 179 -22.98 20.64 -8.12
N GLU A 180 -22.04 21.04 -8.97
CA GLU A 180 -22.11 22.29 -9.70
C GLU A 180 -22.12 21.98 -11.20
N ALA A 181 -23.00 22.65 -11.93
CA ALA A 181 -23.00 22.68 -13.38
C ALA A 181 -23.44 24.06 -13.80
N CYS A 182 -22.74 24.64 -14.79
CA CYS A 182 -23.12 25.94 -15.37
C CYS A 182 -23.20 27.11 -14.36
N GLY A 183 -22.52 27.02 -13.21
CA GLY A 183 -22.58 28.04 -12.15
C GLY A 183 -23.82 27.96 -11.24
N GLU A 184 -24.65 26.94 -11.43
CA GLU A 184 -25.68 26.55 -10.46
C GLU A 184 -25.15 25.40 -9.60
N SER A 185 -25.38 25.47 -8.29
CA SER A 185 -25.01 24.42 -7.35
C SER A 185 -26.25 23.84 -6.69
N ILE A 186 -26.28 22.52 -6.56
CA ILE A 186 -27.28 21.78 -5.79
C ILE A 186 -26.59 20.97 -4.70
N LEU A 187 -27.37 20.65 -3.66
CA LEU A 187 -26.95 19.75 -2.60
C LEU A 187 -27.66 18.41 -2.81
N CYS A 188 -26.87 17.35 -2.96
CA CYS A 188 -27.33 16.00 -3.15
C CYS A 188 -27.15 15.22 -1.85
N GLN A 189 -28.22 14.60 -1.39
CA GLN A 189 -28.16 13.59 -0.35
C GLN A 189 -27.93 12.25 -1.03
N GLN A 190 -26.83 11.58 -0.66
CA GLN A 190 -26.56 10.24 -1.10
C GLN A 190 -27.72 9.35 -0.65
N ALA A 191 -28.27 8.55 -1.57
CA ALA A 191 -29.15 7.48 -1.14
C ALA A 191 -28.39 6.68 -0.09
N ILE A 192 -29.00 6.53 1.08
CA ILE A 192 -28.65 5.41 1.93
C ILE A 192 -28.97 4.24 1.02
N ASP A 193 -27.93 3.59 0.49
CA ASP A 193 -28.04 2.43 -0.37
C ASP A 193 -29.16 1.60 0.25
N GLU A 194 -30.20 1.24 -0.51
CA GLU A 194 -31.25 0.31 -0.07
C GLU A 194 -30.67 -1.09 0.25
N GLY A 195 -29.36 -1.18 0.46
CA GLY A 195 -28.63 -2.26 1.07
C GLY A 195 -28.53 -2.14 2.58
N CYS A 196 -29.63 -2.42 3.28
CA CYS A 196 -29.52 -3.27 4.47
C CYS A 196 -30.17 -4.63 4.13
N PRO A 197 -29.69 -5.40 3.11
CA PRO A 197 -30.31 -6.65 2.73
C PRO A 197 -29.58 -7.76 3.48
N HIS A 198 -29.55 -7.69 4.80
CA HIS A 198 -29.15 -8.86 5.57
C HIS A 198 -30.39 -9.72 5.75
N ALA A 199 -30.66 -10.60 4.80
CA ALA A 199 -31.66 -11.63 4.98
C ALA A 199 -31.14 -12.64 6.01
N TYR A 200 -31.37 -12.37 7.30
CA TYR A 200 -31.11 -13.36 8.33
C TYR A 200 -32.12 -14.49 8.21
N THR A 201 -31.64 -15.71 8.41
CA THR A 201 -32.51 -16.88 8.57
C THR A 201 -32.23 -17.47 9.93
N CYS A 202 -33.28 -17.84 10.65
CA CYS A 202 -33.13 -18.53 11.91
C CYS A 202 -32.30 -19.81 11.72
N PRO A 203 -31.41 -20.16 12.67
CA PRO A 203 -30.80 -21.49 12.69
C PRO A 203 -31.88 -22.57 12.59
N ASP A 204 -31.58 -23.73 12.00
CA ASP A 204 -32.56 -24.81 11.80
C ASP A 204 -33.27 -25.27 13.09
N THR A 205 -32.66 -24.99 14.25
CA THR A 205 -33.21 -25.29 15.58
C THR A 205 -34.16 -24.23 16.12
N HIS A 206 -34.38 -23.13 15.39
CA HIS A 206 -35.18 -21.98 15.80
C HIS A 206 -36.26 -21.64 14.77
N GLN A 207 -37.37 -21.03 15.22
CA GLN A 207 -38.46 -20.57 14.36
C GLN A 207 -38.63 -19.05 14.45
N SER A 208 -39.06 -18.40 13.37
CA SER A 208 -39.39 -16.97 13.35
C SER A 208 -40.78 -16.73 13.92
N THR A 209 -40.88 -16.23 15.16
CA THR A 209 -42.16 -15.94 15.84
C THR A 209 -42.06 -14.71 16.78
N VAL A 210 -43.21 -14.16 17.23
CA VAL A 210 -43.31 -12.96 18.10
C VAL A 210 -43.86 -13.32 19.49
N PRO A 211 -43.48 -12.64 20.60
CA PRO A 211 -42.15 -12.24 21.07
C PRO A 211 -41.58 -13.25 22.10
N CYS A 212 -40.26 -13.20 22.33
CA CYS A 212 -39.50 -14.09 23.23
C CYS A 212 -39.84 -13.99 24.73
N SER A 213 -40.91 -13.28 25.11
CA SER A 213 -41.25 -13.02 26.51
C SER A 213 -41.58 -14.27 27.35
N GLU A 214 -41.68 -15.45 26.72
CA GLU A 214 -42.02 -16.71 27.42
C GLU A 214 -41.05 -17.88 27.12
N TRP A 215 -39.95 -17.66 26.38
CA TRP A 215 -39.16 -18.75 25.76
C TRP A 215 -37.68 -18.69 26.18
N GLY A 216 -37.08 -19.83 26.50
CA GLY A 216 -35.77 -19.93 27.18
C GLY A 216 -34.53 -19.72 26.31
N ASP A 217 -34.63 -19.85 24.98
CA ASP A 217 -33.55 -19.62 24.00
C ASP A 217 -34.07 -18.66 22.91
N CYS A 218 -33.48 -17.46 22.81
CA CYS A 218 -33.88 -16.41 21.87
C CYS A 218 -32.66 -15.76 21.19
N LEU A 219 -32.78 -15.50 19.89
CA LEU A 219 -31.82 -14.72 19.12
C LEU A 219 -32.55 -13.54 18.48
N GLU A 220 -32.13 -12.33 18.83
CA GLU A 220 -32.61 -11.08 18.25
C GLU A 220 -31.53 -10.52 17.33
N PHE A 221 -31.87 -10.40 16.04
CA PHE A 221 -30.97 -9.89 15.02
C PHE A 221 -31.27 -8.41 14.83
N TYR A 222 -30.24 -7.59 15.03
CA TYR A 222 -30.32 -6.14 14.84
C TYR A 222 -29.55 -5.77 13.57
N ALA A 223 -30.25 -5.14 12.66
CA ALA A 223 -29.70 -4.61 11.42
C ALA A 223 -29.93 -3.10 11.41
N CYS A 224 -28.88 -2.33 11.13
CA CYS A 224 -29.02 -0.88 10.98
C CYS A 224 -29.67 -0.18 12.20
N GLY A 225 -29.43 -0.71 13.41
CA GLY A 225 -29.96 -0.17 14.68
C GLY A 225 -31.42 -0.52 15.01
N GLU A 226 -32.11 -1.28 14.15
CA GLU A 226 -33.47 -1.76 14.37
C GLU A 226 -33.51 -3.29 14.51
N LEU A 227 -34.53 -3.81 15.21
CA LEU A 227 -34.76 -5.25 15.34
C LEU A 227 -35.33 -5.79 14.02
N ASP A 228 -34.55 -6.62 13.34
CA ASP A 228 -34.87 -7.14 12.00
C ASP A 228 -35.55 -8.53 12.06
N LEU A 229 -35.02 -9.44 12.88
CA LEU A 229 -35.54 -10.81 13.02
C LEU A 229 -35.46 -11.32 14.45
N VAL A 230 -36.50 -12.02 14.89
CA VAL A 230 -36.52 -12.75 16.17
C VAL A 230 -36.62 -14.24 15.88
N CYS A 231 -35.68 -15.02 16.43
CA CYS A 231 -35.64 -16.47 16.30
C CYS A 231 -35.74 -17.13 17.67
N THR A 232 -36.65 -18.09 17.80
CA THR A 232 -36.93 -18.72 19.09
C THR A 232 -36.67 -20.23 19.04
N GLY A 233 -35.91 -20.73 20.02
CA GLY A 233 -35.48 -22.11 20.14
C GLY A 233 -36.42 -22.99 20.98
N GLU A 234 -35.97 -24.21 21.29
CA GLU A 234 -36.74 -25.18 22.09
C GLU A 234 -37.01 -24.64 23.51
N GLN A 235 -38.24 -24.85 24.01
CA GLN A 235 -38.64 -24.38 25.33
C GLN A 235 -37.80 -25.05 26.42
N ARG A 236 -37.03 -24.25 27.16
CA ARG A 236 -36.32 -24.65 28.38
C ARG A 236 -36.95 -23.97 29.58
N ASP A 237 -37.11 -24.72 30.67
CA ASP A 237 -37.54 -24.18 31.95
C ASP A 237 -36.46 -23.22 32.48
N PRO A 238 -36.72 -21.91 32.56
CA PRO A 238 -35.71 -20.92 32.92
C PRO A 238 -35.14 -21.13 34.33
N ASP A 239 -35.89 -21.77 35.24
CA ASP A 239 -35.45 -22.05 36.61
C ASP A 239 -34.59 -23.32 36.70
N ALA A 240 -34.59 -24.16 35.66
CA ALA A 240 -33.76 -25.37 35.54
C ALA A 240 -32.68 -25.26 34.43
N CYS A 241 -32.53 -24.08 33.82
CA CYS A 241 -31.67 -23.82 32.67
C CYS A 241 -30.26 -23.42 33.13
N SER A 242 -29.25 -24.21 32.79
CA SER A 242 -27.84 -23.95 33.14
C SER A 242 -26.95 -23.67 31.92
N ALA A 243 -27.56 -23.31 30.78
CA ALA A 243 -26.83 -23.00 29.56
C ALA A 243 -26.36 -21.55 29.55
N THR A 244 -25.17 -21.32 28.99
CA THR A 244 -24.66 -19.98 28.71
C THR A 244 -24.94 -19.66 27.24
N PRO A 245 -25.42 -18.46 26.90
CA PRO A 245 -25.55 -18.07 25.50
C PRO A 245 -24.17 -18.06 24.83
N THR A 246 -24.14 -18.41 23.54
CA THR A 246 -22.94 -18.37 22.70
C THR A 246 -23.26 -17.69 21.38
N CYS A 247 -22.32 -16.92 20.84
CA CYS A 247 -22.50 -16.31 19.54
C CYS A 247 -22.63 -17.35 18.42
N PRO A 248 -23.44 -17.09 17.38
CA PRO A 248 -23.47 -17.91 16.18
C PRO A 248 -22.09 -17.99 15.50
N GLN A 249 -21.91 -18.98 14.61
CA GLN A 249 -20.66 -19.08 13.86
C GLN A 249 -20.36 -17.80 13.07
N GLY A 250 -19.13 -17.31 13.18
CA GLY A 250 -18.68 -16.06 12.53
C GLY A 250 -18.92 -14.79 13.35
N TYR A 251 -19.50 -14.90 14.55
CA TYR A 251 -19.70 -13.79 15.46
C TYR A 251 -18.87 -13.95 16.74
N GLU A 252 -18.42 -12.83 17.31
CA GLU A 252 -17.67 -12.75 18.55
C GLU A 252 -18.41 -11.91 19.60
N VAL A 253 -18.20 -12.22 20.88
CA VAL A 253 -18.86 -11.51 21.99
C VAL A 253 -18.34 -10.07 22.05
N THR A 254 -19.27 -9.11 22.14
CA THR A 254 -19.00 -7.69 22.34
C THR A 254 -19.70 -7.16 23.59
N ASP A 255 -19.25 -6.01 24.10
CA ASP A 255 -19.79 -5.42 25.33
C ASP A 255 -21.21 -4.84 25.13
N THR A 256 -21.53 -4.31 23.93
CA THR A 256 -22.87 -3.79 23.60
C THR A 256 -23.12 -3.76 22.09
N CYS A 257 -24.36 -4.01 21.66
CA CYS A 257 -24.84 -3.72 20.29
C CYS A 257 -25.07 -2.22 20.01
N ASN A 258 -24.87 -1.34 21.00
CA ASN A 258 -25.19 0.08 20.88
C ASN A 258 -24.01 0.89 20.30
N GLY A 259 -24.15 1.33 19.06
CA GLY A 259 -23.44 2.52 18.56
C GLY A 259 -22.67 2.37 17.25
N VAL A 260 -22.72 1.22 16.59
CA VAL A 260 -22.17 1.09 15.23
C VAL A 260 -23.35 0.94 14.29
N VAL A 261 -23.76 2.05 13.68
CA VAL A 261 -24.85 2.10 12.70
C VAL A 261 -24.58 1.20 11.49
N ASP A 262 -23.32 0.80 11.32
CA ASP A 262 -22.81 0.13 10.13
C ASP A 262 -22.42 -1.34 10.34
N THR A 263 -22.53 -1.90 11.56
CA THR A 263 -22.19 -3.33 11.78
C THR A 263 -23.38 -4.15 12.28
N PRO A 264 -23.63 -5.33 11.70
CA PRO A 264 -24.69 -6.21 12.15
C PRO A 264 -24.39 -6.75 13.54
N CYS A 265 -25.40 -6.73 14.41
CA CYS A 265 -25.31 -7.22 15.79
C CYS A 265 -26.40 -8.24 16.10
N ILE A 266 -26.09 -9.18 16.99
CA ILE A 266 -27.03 -10.20 17.46
C ILE A 266 -27.05 -10.16 18.98
N GLU A 267 -28.23 -10.05 19.58
CA GLU A 267 -28.41 -10.33 21.00
C GLU A 267 -28.89 -11.77 21.18
N ALA A 268 -28.08 -12.57 21.87
CA ALA A 268 -28.39 -13.96 22.16
C ALA A 268 -28.76 -14.09 23.64
N THR A 269 -30.01 -14.51 23.90
CA THR A 269 -30.52 -14.72 25.25
C THR A 269 -30.77 -16.20 25.50
N VAL A 270 -30.13 -16.74 26.54
CA VAL A 270 -30.31 -18.12 27.00
C VAL A 270 -30.40 -18.12 28.53
N CYS A 271 -31.41 -18.76 29.10
CA CYS A 271 -31.60 -18.86 30.55
C CYS A 271 -31.54 -17.49 31.30
N ASN A 272 -32.20 -16.45 30.79
CA ASN A 272 -32.15 -15.06 31.32
C ASN A 272 -30.75 -14.39 31.31
N THR A 273 -29.79 -14.96 30.59
CA THR A 273 -28.50 -14.32 30.33
C THR A 273 -28.45 -13.87 28.89
N THR A 274 -28.15 -12.60 28.66
CA THR A 274 -28.05 -11.99 27.32
C THR A 274 -26.60 -11.61 27.04
N ILE A 275 -26.13 -11.91 25.83
CA ILE A 275 -24.84 -11.44 25.29
C ILE A 275 -25.08 -10.72 23.97
N SER A 276 -24.21 -9.77 23.66
CA SER A 276 -24.15 -9.11 22.34
C SER A 276 -23.04 -9.75 21.50
N CYS A 277 -23.30 -9.91 20.20
CA CYS A 277 -22.43 -10.61 19.26
C CYS A 277 -22.25 -9.79 17.97
N THR A 278 -21.03 -9.57 17.51
CA THR A 278 -20.72 -8.82 16.27
C THR A 278 -19.77 -9.60 15.36
N ILE A 279 -19.79 -9.31 14.06
CA ILE A 279 -18.80 -9.84 13.12
C ILE A 279 -17.45 -9.14 13.40
N PRO A 280 -16.32 -9.87 13.50
CA PRO A 280 -15.02 -9.25 13.59
C PRO A 280 -14.75 -8.44 12.32
N VAL A 281 -14.64 -7.12 12.46
CA VAL A 281 -14.11 -6.27 11.40
C VAL A 281 -12.66 -6.70 11.15
N GLY A 282 -12.41 -7.33 10.01
CA GLY A 282 -11.09 -7.85 9.66
C GLY A 282 -10.05 -6.74 9.77
N GLY A 283 -9.02 -6.97 10.59
CA GLY A 283 -7.77 -6.22 10.55
C GLY A 283 -6.86 -6.66 9.42
#